data_AF-A0A1Z5KZC5-F1
#
_entry.id   AF-A0A1Z5KZC5-F1
#
_cell.length_a   1.000
_cell.length_b   1.000
_cell.length_c   1.000
_cell.angle_alpha   90.00
_cell.angle_beta   90.00
_cell.angle_gamma   90.00
#
_symmetry.space_group_name_H-M   'P 1'
#
loop_
_entity.id
_entity.type
_entity.pdbx_description
1 polymer ?
#
loop_
_entity_poly.entity_id
_entity_poly.type
_entity_poly.pdbx_seq_one_letter_code
_entity_poly.pdbx_strand_id
1 'polypeptide(L)'
;MSSARCALLALIASFITLISAQDVSYVQPQQVHLSYGASPTEVTVTWVTFSPTAASTVEYGPWVFEQSVNGTVTEFHLPNTNRTIFVHRVLLDKLQLGTYYHYHCGSTDGWSAHYVFHTLPLGPKPIKIAVFGDLGNVNGRSLSYLQEQTQASRG
;
A
#
# COMPACT_ATOMS: atom_id res chain seq x y z
N MET A 1 10.10 45.63 38.41
CA MET A 1 9.75 44.20 38.51
C MET A 1 8.57 43.76 37.60
N SER A 2 8.11 44.59 36.65
CA SER A 2 6.99 44.27 35.75
C SER A 2 7.43 43.67 34.40
N SER A 3 8.52 44.20 33.81
CA SER A 3 9.01 43.81 32.48
C SER A 3 9.44 42.33 32.34
N ALA A 4 10.10 41.77 33.37
CA ALA A 4 10.55 40.37 33.34
C ALA A 4 9.39 39.35 33.37
N ARG A 5 8.24 39.73 33.97
CA ARG A 5 7.03 38.87 34.02
C ARG A 5 6.33 38.81 32.66
N CYS A 6 6.30 39.92 31.91
CA CYS A 6 5.76 39.95 30.55
C CYS A 6 6.64 39.18 29.56
N ALA A 7 7.96 39.27 29.68
CA ALA A 7 8.89 38.52 28.81
C ALA A 7 8.78 37.00 29.03
N LEU A 8 8.62 36.56 30.27
CA LEU A 8 8.45 35.13 30.61
C LEU A 8 7.10 34.59 30.10
N LEU A 9 6.01 35.36 30.24
CA LEU A 9 4.69 34.98 29.72
C LEU A 9 4.66 34.92 28.18
N ALA A 10 5.37 35.82 27.49
CA ALA A 10 5.50 35.80 26.04
C ALA A 10 6.33 34.60 25.54
N LEU A 11 7.41 34.24 26.24
CA LEU A 11 8.21 33.04 25.93
C LEU A 11 7.42 31.75 26.15
N ILE A 12 6.64 31.65 27.23
CA ILE A 12 5.76 30.50 27.50
C ILE A 12 4.65 30.40 26.44
N ALA A 13 4.03 31.51 26.04
CA ALA A 13 3.03 31.52 24.96
C ALA A 13 3.63 31.09 23.62
N SER A 14 4.88 31.51 23.30
CA SER A 14 5.59 31.07 22.09
C SER A 14 5.98 29.58 22.11
N PHE A 15 6.23 29.02 23.30
CA PHE A 15 6.49 27.59 23.49
C PHE A 15 5.20 26.76 23.39
N ILE A 16 4.07 27.29 23.88
CA ILE A 16 2.75 26.66 23.77
C ILE A 16 2.25 26.67 22.33
N THR A 17 2.54 27.70 21.52
CA THR A 17 2.22 27.70 20.08
C THR A 17 3.09 26.76 19.25
N LEU A 18 4.24 26.30 19.76
CA LEU A 18 5.07 25.31 19.09
C LEU A 18 4.49 23.88 19.21
N ILE A 19 3.63 23.66 20.22
CA ILE A 19 2.83 22.44 20.34
C ILE A 19 1.57 22.66 19.48
N SER A 20 1.78 22.89 18.18
CA SER A 20 0.71 22.65 17.22
C SER A 20 0.34 21.17 17.34
N ALA A 21 -0.95 20.88 17.46
CA ALA A 21 -1.46 19.51 17.46
C ALA A 21 -0.94 18.83 16.19
N GLN A 22 0.06 17.95 16.36
CA GLN A 22 0.58 17.17 15.26
C GLN A 22 -0.55 16.22 14.87
N ASP A 23 -1.28 16.58 13.82
CA ASP A 23 -2.38 15.78 13.30
C ASP A 23 -1.80 14.39 12.99
N VAL A 24 -2.35 13.36 13.61
CA VAL A 24 -1.83 12.00 13.45
C VAL A 24 -2.11 11.56 12.02
N SER A 25 -1.09 11.62 11.16
CA SER A 25 -1.23 11.24 9.75
C SER A 25 -1.16 9.73 9.59
N TYR A 26 -2.19 9.13 9.01
CA TYR A 26 -2.27 7.68 8.76
C TYR A 26 -1.91 7.37 7.31
N VAL A 27 -0.66 7.69 6.96
CA VAL A 27 -0.09 7.61 5.61
C VAL A 27 0.55 6.26 5.28
N GLN A 28 0.69 5.39 6.27
CA GLN A 28 1.28 4.07 6.07
C GLN A 28 0.42 3.21 5.11
N PRO A 29 0.98 2.66 4.02
CA PRO A 29 0.26 1.80 3.10
C PRO A 29 -0.36 0.58 3.79
N GLN A 30 -1.63 0.31 3.48
CA GLN A 30 -2.37 -0.86 3.97
C GLN A 30 -3.09 -1.57 2.82
N GLN A 31 -3.51 -2.82 3.07
CA GLN A 31 -4.28 -3.64 2.12
C GLN A 31 -3.63 -3.72 0.73
N VAL A 32 -2.30 -3.84 0.70
CA VAL A 32 -1.52 -3.96 -0.54
C VAL A 32 -1.95 -5.23 -1.27
N HIS A 33 -2.35 -5.09 -2.52
CA HIS A 33 -2.73 -6.20 -3.38
C HIS A 33 -2.32 -5.93 -4.83
N LEU A 34 -2.19 -7.03 -5.58
CA LEU A 34 -1.78 -7.02 -6.97
C LEU A 34 -2.94 -7.45 -7.86
N SER A 35 -3.01 -6.86 -9.05
CA SER A 35 -3.85 -7.33 -10.15
C SER A 35 -3.05 -7.30 -11.45
N TYR A 36 -3.39 -8.18 -12.40
CA TYR A 36 -2.83 -8.09 -13.74
C TYR A 36 -3.40 -6.87 -14.48
N GLY A 37 -2.57 -6.29 -15.36
CA GLY A 37 -2.99 -5.23 -16.29
C GLY A 37 -3.62 -5.81 -17.56
N ALA A 38 -3.51 -5.08 -18.66
CA ALA A 38 -4.05 -5.48 -19.95
C ALA A 38 -3.22 -6.59 -20.63
N SER A 39 -1.96 -6.76 -20.23
CA SER A 39 -1.05 -7.76 -20.76
C SER A 39 -0.36 -8.61 -19.68
N PRO A 40 0.18 -9.81 -20.02
CA PRO A 40 0.93 -10.66 -19.08
C PRO A 40 2.18 -10.01 -18.46
N THR A 41 2.66 -8.92 -19.07
CA THR A 41 3.85 -8.16 -18.64
C THR A 41 3.47 -6.91 -17.84
N GLU A 42 2.21 -6.81 -17.42
CA GLU A 42 1.68 -5.69 -16.65
C GLU A 42 1.09 -6.17 -15.33
N VAL A 43 1.49 -5.49 -14.25
CA VAL A 43 0.95 -5.69 -12.91
C VAL A 43 0.61 -4.33 -12.31
N THR A 44 -0.58 -4.20 -11.76
CA THR A 44 -0.97 -3.01 -10.99
C THR A 44 -0.82 -3.30 -9.50
N VAL A 45 -0.06 -2.46 -8.82
CA VAL A 45 0.04 -2.44 -7.36
C VAL A 45 -1.00 -1.47 -6.82
N THR A 46 -1.86 -1.95 -5.92
CA THR A 46 -2.90 -1.13 -5.30
C THR A 46 -2.79 -1.20 -3.78
N TRP A 47 -2.94 -0.06 -3.12
CA TRP A 47 -2.97 0.04 -1.67
C TRP A 47 -3.89 1.17 -1.21
N VAL A 48 -4.15 1.23 0.09
CA VAL A 48 -4.92 2.31 0.71
C VAL A 48 -4.12 3.03 1.79
N THR A 49 -4.38 4.33 1.93
CA THR A 49 -3.98 5.15 3.09
C THR A 49 -5.21 5.86 3.67
N PHE A 50 -5.13 6.33 4.92
CA PHE A 50 -6.23 7.02 5.61
C PHE A 50 -5.97 8.52 5.77
N SER A 51 -4.91 9.02 5.14
CA SER A 51 -4.57 10.44 5.04
C SER A 51 -3.92 10.67 3.68
N PRO A 52 -4.03 11.88 3.09
CA PRO A 52 -3.36 12.19 1.83
C PRO A 52 -1.84 11.99 1.94
N THR A 53 -1.22 11.61 0.84
CA THR A 53 0.24 11.49 0.71
C THR A 53 0.73 12.31 -0.48
N ALA A 54 2.02 12.68 -0.44
CA ALA A 54 2.67 13.48 -1.46
C ALA A 54 2.70 12.79 -2.84
N ALA A 55 2.75 11.46 -2.86
CA ALA A 55 2.86 10.68 -4.09
C ALA A 55 2.23 9.28 -3.95
N SER A 56 2.00 8.65 -5.10
CA SER A 56 1.63 7.24 -5.21
C SER A 56 2.74 6.53 -5.97
N THR A 57 3.75 6.04 -5.26
CA THR A 57 4.99 5.53 -5.87
C THR A 57 5.17 4.06 -5.56
N VAL A 58 5.66 3.30 -6.54
CA VAL A 58 6.22 1.96 -6.35
C VAL A 58 7.66 1.98 -6.77
N GLU A 59 8.54 1.49 -5.90
CA GLU A 59 9.91 1.16 -6.29
C GLU A 59 10.05 -0.36 -6.38
N TYR A 60 10.69 -0.83 -7.44
CA TYR A 60 10.74 -2.25 -7.75
C TYR A 60 11.94 -2.65 -8.62
N GLY A 61 12.23 -3.95 -8.65
CA GLY A 61 13.19 -4.53 -9.56
C GLY A 61 13.46 -6.02 -9.28
N PRO A 62 14.23 -6.71 -10.14
CA PRO A 62 14.46 -8.15 -9.99
C PRO A 62 15.36 -8.54 -8.81
N TRP A 63 16.18 -7.61 -8.32
CA TRP A 63 17.15 -7.86 -7.24
C TRP A 63 17.08 -6.81 -6.14
N VAL A 64 16.92 -5.55 -6.53
CA VAL A 64 16.81 -4.36 -5.66
C VAL A 64 15.78 -3.38 -6.26
N PHE A 65 15.51 -2.27 -5.56
CA PHE A 65 14.61 -1.22 -6.03
C PHE A 65 15.30 -0.29 -7.06
N GLU A 66 15.51 -0.80 -8.27
CA GLU A 66 16.18 -0.10 -9.38
C GLU A 66 15.26 0.87 -10.13
N GLN A 67 13.96 0.59 -10.14
CA GLN A 67 12.97 1.34 -10.91
C GLN A 67 11.99 2.00 -9.95
N SER A 68 11.51 3.19 -10.31
CA SER A 68 10.50 3.94 -9.56
C SER A 68 9.44 4.45 -10.52
N VAL A 69 8.17 4.16 -10.21
CA VAL A 69 7.03 4.54 -11.05
C VAL A 69 5.97 5.20 -10.17
N ASN A 70 5.47 6.33 -10.65
CA ASN A 70 4.34 7.03 -10.05
C ASN A 70 3.03 6.60 -10.69
N GLY A 71 1.97 6.59 -9.90
CA GLY A 71 0.63 6.29 -10.36
C GLY A 71 -0.38 7.32 -9.88
N THR A 72 -1.61 6.86 -9.71
CA THR A 72 -2.76 7.72 -9.41
C THR A 72 -3.32 7.39 -8.04
N VAL A 73 -4.06 8.36 -7.48
CA VAL A 73 -4.83 8.19 -6.25
C VAL A 73 -6.27 8.58 -6.53
N THR A 74 -7.20 7.84 -5.95
CA THR A 74 -8.63 8.19 -5.94
C THR A 74 -9.08 8.30 -4.50
N GLU A 75 -9.71 9.43 -4.18
CA GLU A 75 -10.33 9.64 -2.88
C GLU A 75 -11.71 8.96 -2.84
N PHE A 76 -12.00 8.27 -1.74
CA PHE A 76 -13.30 7.65 -1.51
C PHE A 76 -13.78 7.96 -0.10
N HIS A 77 -14.92 8.65 -0.01
CA HIS A 77 -15.60 8.92 1.25
C HIS A 77 -16.48 7.74 1.63
N LEU A 78 -16.26 7.19 2.82
CA LEU A 78 -17.05 6.07 3.32
C LEU A 78 -18.47 6.56 3.66
N PRO A 79 -19.53 5.91 3.13
CA PRO A 79 -20.90 6.26 3.46
C PRO A 79 -21.15 6.22 4.96
N ASN A 80 -21.94 7.18 5.46
CA ASN A 80 -22.33 7.29 6.87
C ASN A 80 -21.16 7.46 7.85
N THR A 81 -20.00 7.91 7.38
CA THR A 81 -18.86 8.24 8.24
C THR A 81 -18.16 9.51 7.76
N ASN A 82 -17.37 10.14 8.63
CA ASN A 82 -16.46 11.21 8.23
C ASN A 82 -15.09 10.66 7.77
N ARG A 83 -15.01 9.38 7.41
CA ARG A 83 -13.74 8.74 7.03
C ARG A 83 -13.57 8.78 5.52
N THR A 84 -12.40 9.23 5.12
CA THR A 84 -11.93 9.14 3.74
C THR A 84 -10.85 8.05 3.67
N ILE A 85 -10.86 7.27 2.58
CA ILE A 85 -9.74 6.43 2.18
C ILE A 85 -9.17 6.92 0.86
N PHE A 86 -7.85 6.83 0.71
CA PHE A 86 -7.14 7.18 -0.51
C PHE A 86 -6.66 5.89 -1.16
N VAL A 87 -7.19 5.58 -2.34
CA VAL A 87 -6.88 4.34 -3.06
C VAL A 87 -5.85 4.64 -4.14
N HIS A 88 -4.64 4.15 -3.93
CA HIS A 88 -3.49 4.37 -4.80
C HIS A 88 -3.36 3.22 -5.80
N ARG A 89 -3.01 3.52 -7.05
CA ARG A 89 -2.84 2.54 -8.14
C ARG A 89 -1.62 2.89 -8.98
N VAL A 90 -0.69 1.96 -9.10
CA VAL A 90 0.52 2.12 -9.91
C VAL A 90 0.65 0.93 -10.86
N LEU A 91 0.70 1.22 -12.16
CA LEU A 91 0.92 0.22 -13.21
C LEU A 91 2.42 0.02 -13.42
N LEU A 92 2.90 -1.21 -13.22
CA LEU A 92 4.22 -1.66 -13.61
C LEU A 92 4.08 -2.34 -14.96
N ASP A 93 4.72 -1.81 -16.00
CA ASP A 93 4.67 -2.34 -17.36
C ASP A 93 6.01 -2.96 -17.78
N LYS A 94 6.01 -3.60 -18.96
CA LYS A 94 7.23 -4.17 -19.60
C LYS A 94 8.01 -5.13 -18.68
N LEU A 95 7.30 -5.82 -17.79
CA LEU A 95 7.90 -6.78 -16.88
C LEU A 95 8.40 -8.01 -17.64
N GLN A 96 9.54 -8.54 -17.24
CA GLN A 96 10.06 -9.78 -17.78
C GLN A 96 9.25 -10.97 -17.23
N LEU A 97 8.82 -11.87 -18.11
CA LEU A 97 8.12 -13.09 -17.72
C LEU A 97 9.04 -14.06 -16.96
N GLY A 98 8.45 -14.87 -16.07
CA GLY A 98 9.13 -15.87 -15.26
C GLY A 98 10.12 -15.29 -14.25
N THR A 99 9.99 -14.00 -13.91
CA THR A 99 10.96 -13.23 -13.11
C THR A 99 10.34 -12.83 -11.78
N TYR A 100 11.12 -12.95 -10.70
CA TYR A 100 10.73 -12.42 -9.40
C TYR A 100 11.01 -10.93 -9.35
N TYR A 101 10.05 -10.16 -8.84
CA TYR A 101 10.20 -8.73 -8.64
C TYR A 101 10.00 -8.40 -7.16
N HIS A 102 11.01 -7.77 -6.59
CA HIS A 102 11.03 -7.14 -5.28
C HIS A 102 10.39 -5.75 -5.41
N TYR A 103 9.48 -5.39 -4.50
CA TYR A 103 8.85 -4.08 -4.52
C TYR A 103 8.41 -3.61 -3.14
N HIS A 104 8.21 -2.30 -3.03
CA HIS A 104 7.46 -1.65 -1.96
C HIS A 104 6.70 -0.46 -2.54
N CYS A 105 5.60 -0.06 -1.89
CA CYS A 105 4.75 1.02 -2.34
C CYS A 105 4.60 2.10 -1.27
N GLY A 106 4.28 3.33 -1.66
CA GLY A 106 4.07 4.43 -0.74
C GLY A 106 4.57 5.75 -1.29
N SER A 107 5.20 6.53 -0.41
CA SER A 107 5.86 7.80 -0.73
C SER A 107 6.90 8.14 0.34
N THR A 108 7.52 9.31 0.24
CA THR A 108 8.38 9.87 1.30
C THR A 108 7.68 10.02 2.64
N ASP A 109 6.34 10.03 2.67
CA ASP A 109 5.55 10.13 3.91
C ASP A 109 5.44 8.77 4.63
N GLY A 110 5.59 7.66 3.90
CA GLY A 110 5.46 6.32 4.44
C GLY A 110 5.57 5.24 3.36
N TRP A 111 6.48 4.28 3.58
CA TRP A 111 6.73 3.14 2.70
C TRP A 111 6.18 1.85 3.30
N SER A 112 5.63 0.98 2.47
CA SER A 112 5.19 -0.35 2.88
C SER A 112 6.35 -1.24 3.33
N ALA A 113 6.02 -2.42 3.85
CA ALA A 113 7.01 -3.49 3.93
C ALA A 113 7.50 -3.89 2.53
N HIS A 114 8.60 -4.63 2.49
CA HIS A 114 9.11 -5.24 1.27
C HIS A 114 8.28 -6.47 0.90
N TYR A 115 7.82 -6.53 -0.35
CA TYR A 115 7.08 -7.63 -0.94
C TYR A 115 7.77 -8.19 -2.17
N VAL A 116 7.38 -9.42 -2.55
CA VAL A 116 7.88 -10.09 -3.75
C VAL A 116 6.72 -10.70 -4.51
N PHE A 117 6.70 -10.56 -5.83
CA PHE A 117 5.81 -11.32 -6.70
C PHE A 117 6.58 -11.99 -7.84
N HIS A 118 5.97 -13.01 -8.43
CA HIS A 118 6.52 -13.73 -9.59
C HIS A 118 5.63 -13.48 -10.79
N THR A 119 6.21 -13.01 -11.90
CA THR A 119 5.46 -12.85 -13.15
C THR A 119 5.11 -14.20 -13.76
N LEU A 120 4.13 -14.21 -14.66
CA LEU A 120 3.72 -15.43 -15.37
C LEU A 120 4.93 -16.12 -16.01
N PRO A 121 4.97 -17.47 -16.00
CA PRO A 121 6.11 -18.21 -16.51
C PRO A 121 6.39 -17.92 -17.98
N LEU A 122 7.68 -17.94 -18.34
CA LEU A 122 8.08 -17.92 -19.74
C LEU A 122 7.75 -19.27 -20.41
N GLY A 123 6.94 -19.23 -21.46
CA GLY A 123 6.57 -20.40 -22.26
C GLY A 123 5.47 -21.29 -21.63
N PRO A 124 5.18 -22.45 -22.25
CA PRO A 124 4.10 -23.34 -21.82
C PRO A 124 4.52 -24.12 -20.56
N LYS A 125 4.38 -23.48 -19.39
CA LYS A 125 4.54 -24.14 -18.08
C LYS A 125 3.17 -24.36 -17.43
N PRO A 126 2.98 -25.42 -16.63
CA PRO A 126 1.78 -25.60 -15.85
C PRO A 126 1.53 -24.39 -14.92
N ILE A 127 0.33 -23.83 -14.98
CA ILE A 127 -0.09 -22.72 -14.10
C ILE A 127 -1.05 -23.31 -13.06
N LYS A 128 -0.83 -22.96 -11.78
CA LYS A 128 -1.76 -23.27 -10.70
C LYS A 128 -2.65 -22.03 -10.47
N ILE A 129 -3.96 -22.20 -10.59
CA ILE A 129 -4.95 -21.13 -10.39
C ILE A 129 -5.88 -21.55 -9.25
N ALA A 130 -6.08 -20.68 -8.27
CA ALA A 130 -7.09 -20.85 -7.23
C ALA A 130 -8.37 -20.11 -7.63
N VAL A 131 -9.50 -20.83 -7.62
CA VAL A 131 -10.83 -20.27 -7.92
C VAL A 131 -11.77 -20.62 -6.79
N PHE A 132 -12.37 -19.61 -6.16
CA PHE A 132 -13.29 -19.77 -5.03
C PHE A 132 -14.25 -18.58 -4.97
N GLY A 133 -15.41 -18.79 -4.37
CA GLY A 133 -16.42 -17.75 -4.07
C GLY A 133 -16.69 -17.69 -2.57
N ASP A 134 -17.49 -16.71 -2.12
CA ASP A 134 -18.02 -16.68 -0.74
C ASP A 134 -16.95 -16.80 0.35
N LEU A 135 -15.81 -16.12 0.14
CA LEU A 135 -14.69 -16.15 1.08
C LEU A 135 -15.10 -15.60 2.45
N GLY A 136 -15.82 -14.46 2.45
CA GLY A 136 -16.50 -13.80 3.57
C GLY A 136 -15.72 -13.74 4.89
N ASN A 137 -15.38 -12.55 5.38
CA ASN A 137 -14.73 -12.43 6.71
C ASN A 137 -15.63 -12.93 7.86
N VAL A 138 -16.96 -12.82 7.69
CA VAL A 138 -17.98 -13.36 8.61
C VAL A 138 -18.82 -14.38 7.84
N ASN A 139 -19.07 -15.55 8.42
CA ASN A 139 -19.81 -16.66 7.80
C ASN A 139 -19.23 -17.14 6.46
N GLY A 140 -17.92 -16.92 6.22
CA GLY A 140 -17.21 -17.44 5.06
C GLY A 140 -17.28 -18.96 4.98
N ARG A 141 -17.50 -19.49 3.76
CA ARG A 141 -17.59 -20.94 3.54
C ARG A 141 -16.34 -21.53 2.90
N SER A 142 -15.60 -20.73 2.15
CA SER A 142 -14.54 -21.23 1.28
C SER A 142 -13.13 -21.07 1.84
N LEU A 143 -12.93 -20.22 2.86
CA LEU A 143 -11.58 -19.90 3.36
C LEU A 143 -10.84 -21.12 3.91
N SER A 144 -11.51 -21.94 4.71
CA SER A 144 -10.89 -23.13 5.31
C SER A 144 -10.45 -24.15 4.25
N TYR A 145 -11.32 -24.41 3.26
CA TYR A 145 -11.01 -25.33 2.16
C TYR A 145 -9.86 -24.81 1.31
N LEU A 146 -9.86 -23.51 0.98
CA LEU A 146 -8.78 -22.89 0.22
C LEU A 146 -7.45 -22.97 0.96
N GLN A 147 -7.45 -22.72 2.27
CA GLN A 147 -6.26 -22.82 3.10
C GLN A 147 -5.71 -24.25 3.10
N GLU A 148 -6.56 -25.25 3.30
CA GLU A 148 -6.18 -26.67 3.30
C GLU A 148 -5.57 -27.08 1.95
N GLN A 149 -6.24 -26.77 0.83
CA GLN A 149 -5.75 -27.09 -0.51
C GLN A 149 -4.44 -26.39 -0.86
N THR A 150 -4.27 -25.14 -0.43
CA THR A 150 -3.03 -24.37 -0.66
C THR A 150 -1.86 -24.95 0.13
N GLN A 151 -2.09 -25.41 1.36
CA GLN A 151 -1.06 -26.03 2.18
C GLN A 151 -0.68 -27.43 1.67
N ALA A 152 -1.66 -28.24 1.28
CA ALA A 152 -1.43 -29.57 0.74
C ALA A 152 -0.71 -29.56 -0.63
N SER A 153 -0.92 -28.52 -1.44
CA SER A 153 -0.32 -28.40 -2.78
C SER A 153 1.11 -27.84 -2.82
N ARG A 154 1.72 -27.62 -1.64
CA ARG A 154 3.13 -27.24 -1.47
C ARG A 154 4.09 -28.45 -1.42
N GLY A 155 3.58 -29.67 -1.60
CA GLY A 155 4.39 -30.88 -1.82
C GLY A 155 4.84 -31.05 -3.27
#